data_AF-A0A5D2PJI9-F1
#
_entry.id   AF-A0A5D2PJI9-F1
#
_cell.length_a   1.000
_cell.length_b   1.000
_cell.length_c   1.000
_cell.angle_alpha   90.00
_cell.angle_beta   90.00
_cell.angle_gamma   90.00
#
_symmetry.space_group_name_H-M   'P 1'
#
loop_
_entity.id
_entity.type
_entity.pdbx_description
1 polymer ?
#
loop_
_entity_poly.entity_id
_entity_poly.type
_entity_poly.pdbx_seq_one_letter_code
_entity_poly.pdbx_strand_id
1 'polypeptide(L)'
;MWLPWGNKKMPLRIHDTSSPFSCSSFKDIQHLCTQDSSASSKRNANVFHRVRIVNSLLRSWGPARTGKITDSVSDPSISIPGAEKRVVVYFTSLRVVRSTFEDCKTVRSILHGFRVSIGERNLSMDSRFLNELRGILGQSNLTLPRVFIGGRYMGGAEEIKQLHEIGELKKIVERLPAAEPGTCVVCSGYRFLLCNECNGSRKLYTQKSGFKTCTACNENGLIRCPSCSCAQL
;
A
#
# COMPACT_ATOMS: atom_id res chain seq x y z
N MET A 1 -11.74 -44.04 -30.93
CA MET A 1 -12.47 -45.24 -30.46
C MET A 1 -12.79 -45.00 -29.00
N TRP A 2 -14.03 -44.61 -28.68
CA TRP A 2 -14.49 -44.31 -27.32
C TRP A 2 -15.19 -45.55 -26.76
N LEU A 3 -15.00 -45.85 -25.47
CA LEU A 3 -15.67 -46.94 -24.76
C LEU A 3 -16.70 -46.37 -23.76
N PRO A 4 -17.79 -47.11 -23.46
CA PRO A 4 -19.05 -46.56 -22.97
C PRO A 4 -19.17 -46.50 -21.45
N TRP A 5 -19.97 -45.54 -20.98
CA TRP A 5 -20.42 -45.42 -19.59
C TRP A 5 -21.29 -46.61 -19.16
N GLY A 6 -20.86 -47.34 -18.14
CA GLY A 6 -21.65 -48.38 -17.47
C GLY A 6 -22.05 -47.96 -16.05
N ASN A 7 -23.33 -47.70 -15.85
CA ASN A 7 -23.96 -47.49 -14.55
C ASN A 7 -24.01 -48.79 -13.75
N LYS A 8 -23.32 -48.86 -12.60
CA LYS A 8 -23.64 -49.79 -11.51
C LYS A 8 -23.51 -49.08 -10.16
N LYS A 9 -24.65 -48.87 -9.50
CA LYS A 9 -24.74 -48.41 -8.11
C LYS A 9 -24.40 -49.59 -7.19
N MET A 10 -23.43 -49.41 -6.29
CA MET A 10 -23.12 -50.30 -5.19
C MET A 10 -23.14 -49.48 -3.88
N PRO A 11 -23.78 -49.96 -2.80
CA PRO A 11 -23.85 -49.21 -1.55
C PRO A 11 -22.56 -49.41 -0.76
N LEU A 12 -21.78 -48.34 -0.58
CA LEU A 12 -20.60 -48.35 0.28
C LEU A 12 -21.01 -48.08 1.73
N ARG A 13 -20.73 -49.07 2.60
CA ARG A 13 -20.80 -48.94 4.06
C ARG A 13 -19.69 -47.99 4.52
N ILE A 14 -20.07 -46.95 5.25
CA ILE A 14 -19.15 -46.06 5.96
C ILE A 14 -18.73 -46.79 7.25
N HIS A 15 -17.46 -47.15 7.34
CA HIS A 15 -16.84 -47.54 8.60
C HIS A 15 -16.20 -46.30 9.21
N ASP A 16 -16.58 -45.98 10.45
CA ASP A 16 -15.88 -45.02 11.29
C ASP A 16 -14.49 -45.58 11.64
N THR A 17 -13.45 -44.95 11.12
CA THR A 17 -12.06 -45.18 11.53
C THR A 17 -11.53 -43.95 12.26
N SER A 18 -11.74 -43.92 13.57
CA SER A 18 -11.01 -43.02 14.47
C SER A 18 -9.57 -43.51 14.62
N SER A 19 -8.61 -42.84 13.96
CA SER A 19 -7.19 -43.02 14.22
C SER A 19 -6.69 -42.03 15.29
N PRO A 20 -5.81 -42.43 16.22
CA PRO A 20 -5.33 -41.56 17.29
C PRO A 20 -4.16 -40.71 16.80
N PHE A 21 -4.40 -39.43 16.52
CA PHE A 21 -3.31 -38.45 16.41
C PHE A 21 -3.03 -37.86 17.79
N SER A 22 -1.90 -38.26 18.36
CA SER A 22 -1.31 -37.64 19.55
C SER A 22 -0.74 -36.26 19.20
N CYS A 23 -1.45 -35.20 19.55
CA CYS A 23 -0.85 -33.87 19.73
C CYS A 23 -1.12 -33.41 21.16
N SER A 24 -0.04 -33.31 21.94
CA SER A 24 -0.04 -32.89 23.34
C SER A 24 -0.07 -31.37 23.46
N SER A 25 -1.26 -30.77 23.35
CA SER A 25 -1.54 -29.43 23.87
C SER A 25 -3.05 -29.25 24.00
N PHE A 26 -3.52 -28.77 25.15
CA PHE A 26 -4.92 -28.71 25.61
C PHE A 26 -5.46 -29.96 26.33
N LYS A 27 -5.10 -30.09 27.60
CA LYS A 27 -5.87 -30.90 28.58
C LYS A 27 -6.56 -30.10 29.69
N ASP A 28 -6.53 -28.76 29.64
CA ASP A 28 -6.98 -27.93 30.78
C ASP A 28 -8.26 -27.10 30.53
N ILE A 29 -9.11 -27.47 29.57
CA ILE A 29 -10.42 -26.81 29.41
C ILE A 29 -11.51 -27.50 30.26
N GLN A 30 -11.42 -28.82 30.47
CA GLN A 30 -12.43 -29.56 31.22
C GLN A 30 -12.39 -29.34 32.74
N HIS A 31 -11.39 -28.64 33.27
CA HIS A 31 -11.29 -28.32 34.70
C HIS A 31 -11.91 -26.96 35.08
N LEU A 32 -12.47 -26.22 34.12
CA LEU A 32 -13.03 -24.87 34.34
C LEU A 32 -14.56 -24.84 34.55
N CYS A 33 -15.25 -25.98 34.46
CA CYS A 33 -16.72 -26.04 34.55
C CYS A 33 -17.27 -26.78 35.78
N THR A 34 -16.47 -27.04 36.81
CA THR A 34 -16.93 -27.62 38.08
C THR A 34 -16.69 -26.66 39.24
N GLN A 35 -17.72 -25.87 39.59
CA GLN A 35 -18.00 -25.38 40.95
C GLN A 35 -18.57 -26.57 41.76
N ASP A 36 -18.36 -26.82 43.04
CA ASP A 36 -17.63 -26.23 44.17
C ASP A 36 -17.36 -27.39 45.16
N SER A 37 -16.36 -27.27 46.06
CA SER A 37 -16.44 -27.65 47.50
C SER A 37 -15.09 -28.08 48.11
N SER A 38 -14.64 -27.27 49.08
CA SER A 38 -13.82 -27.63 50.26
C SER A 38 -12.35 -28.11 50.12
N ALA A 39 -11.53 -27.50 50.99
CA ALA A 39 -10.27 -28.00 51.58
C ALA A 39 -8.90 -27.64 50.94
N SER A 40 -8.21 -26.72 51.63
CA SER A 40 -6.80 -26.73 52.04
C SER A 40 -5.72 -27.26 51.07
N SER A 41 -4.92 -26.36 50.49
CA SER A 41 -3.45 -26.51 50.42
C SER A 41 -2.77 -25.22 49.92
N LYS A 42 -1.51 -25.08 50.32
CA LYS A 42 -0.59 -23.92 50.28
C LYS A 42 -0.47 -23.29 48.88
N ARG A 43 -0.63 -21.96 48.78
CA ARG A 43 -0.43 -21.21 47.53
C ARG A 43 0.94 -20.52 47.51
N ASN A 44 1.82 -20.99 46.62
CA ASN A 44 2.99 -20.26 46.17
C ASN A 44 2.53 -19.02 45.37
N ALA A 45 3.16 -17.88 45.63
CA ALA A 45 2.81 -16.61 45.00
C ALA A 45 3.22 -16.61 43.52
N ASN A 46 2.23 -16.63 42.62
CA ASN A 46 2.45 -16.52 41.18
C ASN A 46 2.78 -15.06 40.79
N VAL A 47 3.82 -14.93 39.98
CA VAL A 47 4.48 -13.72 39.43
C VAL A 47 3.56 -12.72 38.71
N PHE A 48 2.28 -13.05 38.51
CA PHE A 48 1.34 -12.26 37.71
C PHE A 48 0.65 -11.10 38.44
N HIS A 49 0.82 -10.95 39.76
CA HIS A 49 0.23 -9.81 40.49
C HIS A 49 1.10 -8.55 40.52
N ARG A 50 2.34 -8.62 40.01
CA ARG A 50 3.32 -7.52 40.04
C ARG A 50 3.31 -6.61 38.81
N VAL A 51 2.61 -6.98 37.74
CA VAL A 51 2.55 -6.19 36.50
C VAL A 51 1.33 -5.25 36.46
N ARG A 52 0.32 -5.46 37.31
CA ARG A 52 -0.91 -4.65 37.31
C ARG A 52 -0.80 -3.33 38.10
N ILE A 53 0.19 -3.19 39.00
CA ILE A 53 0.36 -1.98 39.82
C ILE A 53 1.19 -0.91 39.08
N VAL A 54 2.13 -1.29 38.22
CA VAL A 54 3.05 -0.36 37.54
C VAL A 54 2.38 0.42 36.40
N ASN A 55 1.33 -0.13 35.78
CA ASN A 55 0.60 0.56 34.71
C ASN A 55 -0.45 1.58 35.20
N SER A 56 -0.73 1.65 36.52
CA SER A 56 -1.65 2.68 37.06
C SER A 56 -0.94 3.96 37.49
N LEU A 57 0.36 3.90 37.82
CA LEU A 57 1.14 5.06 38.28
C LEU A 57 1.87 5.82 37.16
N LEU A 58 1.95 5.26 35.94
CA LEU A 58 2.51 5.97 34.78
C LEU A 58 1.48 6.85 34.04
N ARG A 59 0.20 6.85 34.45
CA ARG A 59 -0.83 7.76 33.89
C ARG A 59 -0.96 9.08 34.63
N SER A 60 -0.26 9.27 35.76
CA SER A 60 -0.38 10.49 36.58
C SER A 60 0.75 11.50 36.41
N TRP A 61 1.80 11.20 35.64
CA TRP A 61 2.89 12.14 35.31
C TRP A 61 3.10 12.29 33.81
N GLY A 62 2.18 13.00 33.17
CA GLY A 62 2.42 13.69 31.90
C GLY A 62 2.08 15.17 32.10
N PRO A 63 2.87 16.13 31.60
CA PRO A 63 2.54 17.53 31.76
C PRO A 63 1.25 17.84 31.00
N ALA A 64 0.25 18.35 31.72
CA ALA A 64 -0.95 18.92 31.13
C ALA A 64 -0.57 20.14 30.27
N ARG A 65 -0.42 19.94 28.96
CA ARG A 65 -0.33 21.03 28.00
C ARG A 65 -1.73 21.51 27.67
N THR A 66 -2.26 22.42 28.49
CA THR A 66 -3.33 23.33 28.10
C THR A 66 -2.77 24.37 27.12
N GLY A 67 -2.55 23.94 25.88
CA GLY A 67 -2.23 24.82 24.77
C GLY A 67 -3.52 25.24 24.07
N LYS A 68 -3.97 26.48 24.31
CA LYS A 68 -4.93 27.17 23.43
C LYS A 68 -4.35 27.16 22.01
N ILE A 69 -5.05 26.52 21.06
CA ILE A 69 -4.75 26.63 19.64
C ILE A 69 -5.40 27.92 19.15
N THR A 70 -4.63 28.99 19.14
CA THR A 70 -4.92 30.21 18.37
C THR A 70 -3.89 30.32 17.25
N ASP A 71 -4.41 30.32 16.03
CA ASP A 71 -3.92 30.91 14.79
C ASP A 71 -2.49 30.71 14.26
N SER A 72 -2.50 30.32 12.98
CA SER A 72 -1.51 30.66 11.94
C SER A 72 -0.07 30.17 12.10
N VAL A 73 0.15 28.90 11.76
CA VAL A 73 1.43 28.48 11.18
C VAL A 73 1.15 28.05 9.75
N SER A 74 1.46 28.92 8.81
CA SER A 74 1.51 28.58 7.39
C SER A 74 2.68 27.62 7.18
N ASP A 75 2.38 26.32 7.19
CA ASP A 75 3.31 25.29 6.71
C ASP A 75 3.77 25.67 5.29
N PRO A 76 5.06 25.50 4.95
CA PRO A 76 5.51 25.62 3.58
C PRO A 76 4.80 24.52 2.78
N SER A 77 3.72 24.88 2.10
CA SER A 77 2.96 23.96 1.28
C SER A 77 3.82 23.60 0.07
N ILE A 78 4.57 22.50 0.21
CA ILE A 78 5.27 21.84 -0.86
C ILE A 78 4.19 21.46 -1.90
N SER A 79 4.10 22.26 -2.96
CA SER A 79 3.07 22.15 -4.00
C SER A 79 3.67 21.63 -5.30
N ILE A 80 2.98 20.67 -5.91
CA ILE A 80 3.34 20.14 -7.23
C ILE A 80 2.58 20.96 -8.28
N PRO A 81 3.26 21.70 -9.17
CA PRO A 81 2.61 22.50 -10.20
C PRO A 81 1.68 21.65 -11.08
N GLY A 82 0.40 22.01 -11.21
CA GLY A 82 -0.57 21.26 -12.02
C GLY A 82 -1.08 19.98 -11.37
N ALA A 83 -0.91 19.82 -10.05
CA ALA A 83 -1.52 18.77 -9.24
C ALA A 83 -2.64 19.26 -8.32
N GLU A 84 -3.07 20.53 -8.45
CA GLU A 84 -4.07 21.18 -7.58
C GLU A 84 -5.41 20.41 -7.50
N LYS A 85 -5.78 19.68 -8.57
CA LYS A 85 -7.10 19.05 -8.72
C LYS A 85 -7.07 17.51 -8.71
N ARG A 86 -5.97 16.90 -8.27
CA ARG A 86 -5.82 15.42 -8.29
C ARG A 86 -4.99 14.91 -7.12
N VAL A 87 -5.08 13.61 -6.89
CA VAL A 87 -4.16 12.88 -6.03
C VAL A 87 -2.93 12.51 -6.84
N VAL A 88 -1.72 12.73 -6.32
CA VAL A 88 -0.48 12.28 -6.93
C VAL A 88 0.19 11.30 -5.97
N VAL A 89 0.50 10.10 -6.46
CA VAL A 89 1.18 9.06 -5.68
C VAL A 89 2.49 8.67 -6.35
N TYR A 90 3.58 8.87 -5.63
CA TYR A 90 4.90 8.33 -5.99
C TYR A 90 5.06 6.97 -5.34
N PHE A 91 5.31 5.97 -6.16
CA PHE A 91 5.44 4.58 -5.73
C PHE A 91 6.46 3.85 -6.60
N THR A 92 6.78 2.62 -6.20
CA THR A 92 7.51 1.68 -7.05
C THR A 92 6.67 0.42 -7.21
N SER A 93 6.67 -0.15 -8.41
CA SER A 93 6.11 -1.49 -8.65
C SER A 93 7.15 -2.60 -8.48
N LEU A 94 8.42 -2.24 -8.27
CA LEU A 94 9.49 -3.21 -8.06
C LEU A 94 9.32 -3.89 -6.69
N ARG A 95 9.65 -5.17 -6.63
CA ARG A 95 9.51 -6.01 -5.41
C ARG A 95 10.85 -6.25 -4.70
N VAL A 96 11.80 -5.31 -4.84
CA VAL A 96 13.15 -5.43 -4.25
C VAL A 96 13.06 -5.48 -2.72
N VAL A 97 12.26 -4.57 -2.14
CA VAL A 97 11.98 -4.54 -0.70
C VAL A 97 10.50 -4.88 -0.50
N ARG A 98 10.23 -6.02 0.16
CA ARG A 98 8.86 -6.53 0.31
C ARG A 98 7.94 -5.56 1.05
N SER A 99 8.40 -4.99 2.17
CA SER A 99 7.62 -4.01 2.94
C SER A 99 7.21 -2.82 2.07
N THR A 100 8.17 -2.20 1.40
CA THR A 100 7.91 -1.07 0.50
C THR A 100 6.93 -1.41 -0.62
N PHE A 101 7.02 -2.60 -1.20
CA PHE A 101 6.07 -3.04 -2.23
C PHE A 101 4.65 -3.17 -1.68
N GLU A 102 4.49 -3.84 -0.53
CA GLU A 102 3.17 -4.01 0.10
C GLU A 102 2.58 -2.67 0.56
N ASP A 103 3.41 -1.76 1.08
CA ASP A 103 3.00 -0.40 1.44
C ASP A 103 2.51 0.39 0.22
N CYS A 104 3.27 0.35 -0.89
CA CYS A 104 2.87 0.97 -2.14
C CYS A 104 1.56 0.38 -2.69
N LYS A 105 1.42 -0.95 -2.65
CA LYS A 105 0.22 -1.66 -3.11
C LYS A 105 -1.01 -1.31 -2.26
N THR A 106 -0.84 -1.27 -0.94
CA THR A 106 -1.91 -0.95 0.01
C THR A 106 -2.41 0.47 -0.20
N VAL A 107 -1.50 1.45 -0.21
CA VAL A 107 -1.85 2.86 -0.43
C VAL A 107 -2.52 3.07 -1.79
N ARG A 108 -2.01 2.46 -2.86
CA ARG A 108 -2.67 2.54 -4.17
C ARG A 108 -4.09 1.99 -4.11
N SER A 109 -4.30 0.84 -3.47
CA SER A 109 -5.62 0.22 -3.35
C SER A 109 -6.61 1.12 -2.59
N ILE A 110 -6.16 1.75 -1.49
CA ILE A 110 -6.95 2.72 -0.73
C ILE A 110 -7.37 3.89 -1.63
N LEU A 111 -6.42 4.51 -2.33
CA LEU A 111 -6.68 5.68 -3.17
C LEU A 111 -7.64 5.37 -4.32
N HIS A 112 -7.46 4.23 -5.00
CA HIS A 112 -8.36 3.79 -6.08
C HIS A 112 -9.80 3.56 -5.62
N GLY A 113 -10.02 3.27 -4.32
CA GLY A 113 -11.34 3.13 -3.73
C GLY A 113 -12.19 4.41 -3.74
N PHE A 114 -11.55 5.59 -3.77
CA PHE A 114 -12.25 6.89 -3.70
C PHE A 114 -12.75 7.42 -5.05
N ARG A 115 -12.46 6.75 -6.18
CA ARG A 115 -12.87 7.16 -7.52
C ARG A 115 -12.52 8.61 -7.88
N VAL A 116 -11.36 9.08 -7.44
CA VAL A 116 -10.83 10.40 -7.79
C VAL A 116 -9.71 10.31 -8.81
N SER A 117 -9.42 11.43 -9.48
CA SER A 117 -8.33 11.48 -10.45
C SER A 117 -6.99 11.24 -9.75
N ILE A 118 -6.29 10.15 -10.12
CA ILE A 118 -5.01 9.75 -9.53
C ILE A 118 -3.90 9.84 -10.58
N GLY A 119 -2.95 10.73 -10.34
CA GLY A 119 -1.68 10.83 -11.03
C GLY A 119 -0.67 9.84 -10.47
N GLU A 120 -0.63 8.63 -11.02
CA GLU A 120 0.35 7.62 -10.67
C GLU A 120 1.75 7.97 -11.22
N ARG A 121 2.76 7.98 -10.33
CA ARG A 121 4.17 8.25 -10.60
C ARG A 121 5.02 7.05 -10.19
N ASN A 122 5.21 6.11 -11.11
CA ASN A 122 6.04 4.94 -10.86
C ASN A 122 7.52 5.26 -11.06
N LEU A 123 8.29 5.26 -9.97
CA LEU A 123 9.71 5.61 -9.97
C LEU A 123 10.58 4.64 -10.79
N SER A 124 10.12 3.40 -10.99
CA SER A 124 10.86 2.44 -11.83
C SER A 124 10.68 2.70 -13.32
N MET A 125 9.68 3.49 -13.71
CA MET A 125 9.36 3.73 -15.12
C MET A 125 10.13 4.92 -15.71
N ASP A 126 10.41 5.94 -14.90
CA ASP A 126 11.06 7.19 -15.32
C ASP A 126 11.78 7.85 -14.13
N SER A 127 13.10 7.92 -14.20
CA SER A 127 13.99 8.55 -13.20
C SER A 127 13.67 10.01 -12.94
N ARG A 128 13.00 10.71 -13.89
CA ARG A 128 12.54 12.08 -13.68
C ARG A 128 11.62 12.20 -12.48
N PHE A 129 10.78 11.19 -12.20
CA PHE A 129 9.91 11.23 -11.02
C PHE A 129 10.68 11.14 -9.71
N LEU A 130 11.82 10.43 -9.70
CA LEU A 130 12.68 10.37 -8.53
C LEU A 130 13.35 11.73 -8.29
N ASN A 131 13.84 12.37 -9.35
CA ASN A 131 14.45 13.69 -9.27
C ASN A 131 13.44 14.77 -8.85
N GLU A 132 12.23 14.71 -9.41
CA GLU A 132 11.08 15.53 -9.04
C GLU A 132 10.76 15.38 -7.55
N LEU A 133 10.59 14.14 -7.07
CA LEU A 133 10.27 13.86 -5.67
C LEU A 133 11.39 14.32 -4.70
N ARG A 134 12.66 14.15 -5.09
CA ARG A 134 13.81 14.65 -4.31
C ARG A 134 13.82 16.18 -4.26
N GLY A 135 13.54 16.86 -5.37
CA GLY A 135 13.46 18.31 -5.42
C GLY A 135 12.33 18.88 -4.55
N ILE A 136 11.20 18.17 -4.51
CA ILE A 136 10.02 18.50 -3.71
C ILE A 136 10.30 18.35 -2.20
N LEU A 137 10.93 17.24 -1.78
CA LEU A 137 11.13 16.94 -0.35
C LEU A 137 12.47 17.45 0.21
N GLY A 138 13.41 17.85 -0.65
CA GLY A 138 14.76 18.28 -0.22
C GLY A 138 15.59 17.18 0.44
N GLN A 139 15.20 15.91 0.28
CA GLN A 139 15.81 14.75 0.94
C GLN A 139 16.34 13.73 -0.06
N SER A 140 17.51 13.17 0.24
CA SER A 140 18.14 12.11 -0.56
C SER A 140 17.56 10.72 -0.25
N ASN A 141 17.22 10.47 1.01
CA ASN A 141 16.67 9.21 1.50
C ASN A 141 15.14 9.27 1.51
N LEU A 142 14.52 8.66 0.52
CA LEU A 142 13.07 8.65 0.35
C LEU A 142 12.51 7.27 0.71
N THR A 143 11.56 7.24 1.63
CA THR A 143 10.68 6.07 1.80
C THR A 143 9.49 6.20 0.84
N LEU A 144 8.96 5.06 0.42
CA LEU A 144 7.81 4.99 -0.47
C LEU A 144 6.68 4.21 0.20
N PRO A 145 5.42 4.51 -0.14
CA PRO A 145 4.96 5.52 -1.10
C PRO A 145 5.05 6.96 -0.56
N ARG A 146 4.91 7.97 -1.43
CA ARG A 146 4.69 9.38 -1.05
C ARG A 146 3.45 9.93 -1.74
N VAL A 147 2.54 10.53 -0.97
CA VAL A 147 1.22 10.96 -1.47
C VAL A 147 1.03 12.46 -1.31
N PHE A 148 0.49 13.07 -2.36
CA PHE A 148 0.10 14.47 -2.42
C PHE A 148 -1.37 14.55 -2.85
N ILE A 149 -2.16 15.41 -2.19
CA ILE A 149 -3.58 15.59 -2.48
C ILE A 149 -3.84 17.08 -2.67
N GLY A 150 -4.33 17.45 -3.87
CA GLY A 150 -4.59 18.84 -4.21
C GLY A 150 -3.35 19.72 -4.07
N GLY A 151 -2.20 19.22 -4.52
CA GLY A 151 -0.90 19.85 -4.36
C GLY A 151 -0.27 19.72 -2.98
N ARG A 152 -1.00 19.41 -1.90
CA ARG A 152 -0.42 19.35 -0.54
C ARG A 152 0.20 17.99 -0.24
N TYR A 153 1.35 17.96 0.40
CA TYR A 153 1.96 16.73 0.91
C TYR A 153 1.15 16.14 2.08
N MET A 154 0.80 14.85 1.98
CA MET A 154 -0.01 14.14 2.99
C MET A 154 0.80 13.15 3.82
N GLY A 155 1.87 12.56 3.27
CA GLY A 155 2.70 11.60 4.01
C GLY A 155 3.10 10.36 3.21
N GLY A 156 3.55 9.36 3.94
CA GLY A 156 3.90 8.01 3.48
C GLY A 156 2.78 6.99 3.70
N ALA A 157 3.15 5.72 3.86
CA ALA A 157 2.15 4.66 4.02
C ALA A 157 1.41 4.73 5.35
N GLU A 158 2.13 4.93 6.45
CA GLU A 158 1.56 4.95 7.79
C GLU A 158 0.56 6.08 7.94
N GLU A 159 0.90 7.29 7.49
CA GLU A 159 0.03 8.46 7.59
C GLU A 159 -1.25 8.27 6.75
N ILE A 160 -1.13 7.72 5.54
CA ILE A 160 -2.29 7.50 4.67
C ILE A 160 -3.21 6.40 5.22
N LYS A 161 -2.64 5.32 5.77
CA LYS A 161 -3.42 4.26 6.44
C LYS A 161 -4.18 4.83 7.62
N GLN A 162 -3.52 5.61 8.49
CA GLN A 162 -4.17 6.25 9.64
C GLN A 162 -5.29 7.20 9.21
N LEU A 163 -5.03 8.08 8.24
CA LEU A 163 -6.05 9.00 7.71
C LEU A 163 -7.25 8.27 7.10
N HIS A 164 -7.02 7.11 6.48
CA HIS A 164 -8.09 6.26 5.95
C HIS A 164 -8.92 5.63 7.07
N GLU A 165 -8.27 5.06 8.09
CA GLU A 165 -8.91 4.40 9.23
C GLU A 165 -9.79 5.37 10.04
N ILE A 166 -9.33 6.61 10.26
CA ILE A 166 -10.10 7.63 10.99
C ILE A 166 -11.16 8.33 10.11
N GLY A 167 -11.20 8.03 8.80
CA GLY A 167 -12.16 8.61 7.85
C GLY A 167 -11.86 10.04 7.38
N GLU A 168 -10.79 10.66 7.85
CA GLU A 168 -10.37 12.01 7.43
C GLU A 168 -9.93 12.05 5.96
N LEU A 169 -9.31 10.96 5.46
CA LEU A 169 -8.89 10.88 4.06
C LEU A 169 -10.06 11.10 3.10
N LYS A 170 -11.24 10.57 3.44
CA LYS A 170 -12.46 10.74 2.64
C LYS A 170 -12.84 12.21 2.51
N LYS A 171 -12.86 12.94 3.63
CA LYS A 171 -13.23 14.37 3.68
C LYS A 171 -12.25 15.24 2.88
N ILE A 172 -10.96 14.87 2.88
CA ILE A 172 -9.94 15.59 2.09
C ILE A 172 -10.18 15.35 0.60
N VAL A 173 -10.44 14.09 0.22
CA VAL A 173 -10.58 13.66 -1.18
C VAL A 173 -11.91 14.09 -1.80
N GLU A 174 -12.99 14.21 -1.02
CA GLU A 174 -14.30 14.71 -1.48
C GLU A 174 -14.26 16.12 -2.09
N ARG A 175 -13.23 16.91 -1.81
CA ARG A 175 -13.03 18.24 -2.40
C ARG A 175 -12.47 18.19 -3.84
N LEU A 176 -12.03 17.04 -4.30
CA LEU A 176 -11.45 16.86 -5.63
C LEU A 176 -12.53 16.45 -6.65
N PRO A 177 -12.33 16.79 -7.94
CA PRO A 177 -13.20 16.30 -8.98
C PRO A 177 -13.15 14.76 -9.05
N ALA A 178 -14.31 14.16 -9.28
CA ALA A 178 -14.43 12.73 -9.54
C ALA A 178 -13.60 12.35 -10.78
N ALA A 179 -13.04 11.14 -10.78
CA ALA A 179 -12.36 10.63 -11.96
C ALA A 179 -13.37 10.35 -13.07
N GLU A 180 -13.02 10.77 -14.29
CA GLU A 180 -13.71 10.28 -15.48
C GLU A 180 -13.55 8.75 -15.58
N PRO A 181 -14.64 8.02 -15.83
CA PRO A 181 -14.58 6.56 -15.95
C PRO A 181 -13.81 6.18 -17.22
N GLY A 182 -12.78 5.37 -17.05
CA GLY A 182 -12.07 4.74 -18.17
C GLY A 182 -10.55 4.87 -18.05
N THR A 183 -9.86 3.97 -18.75
CA THR A 183 -8.41 4.04 -18.95
C THR A 183 -8.12 4.57 -20.35
N CYS A 184 -6.96 5.21 -20.51
CA CYS A 184 -6.50 5.67 -21.81
C CYS A 184 -6.50 4.51 -22.81
N VAL A 185 -7.15 4.67 -23.97
CA VAL A 185 -7.25 3.63 -25.01
C VAL A 185 -5.90 3.24 -25.62
N VAL A 186 -4.91 4.13 -25.54
CA VAL A 186 -3.58 3.91 -26.14
C VAL A 186 -2.64 3.19 -25.18
N CYS A 187 -2.59 3.62 -23.92
CA CYS A 187 -1.63 3.08 -22.95
C CYS A 187 -2.28 2.28 -21.82
N SER A 188 -3.58 2.03 -21.86
CA SER A 188 -4.34 1.27 -20.85
C SER A 188 -4.10 1.71 -19.40
N GLY A 189 -3.85 3.00 -19.18
CA GLY A 189 -3.55 3.56 -17.87
C GLY A 189 -2.07 3.53 -17.44
N TYR A 190 -1.16 2.92 -18.20
CA TYR A 190 0.27 2.87 -17.87
C TYR A 190 1.01 4.21 -18.08
N ARG A 191 0.43 5.16 -18.83
CA ARG A 191 0.97 6.50 -19.15
C ARG A 191 2.27 6.51 -19.94
N PHE A 192 2.84 5.35 -20.24
CA PHE A 192 4.04 5.16 -21.03
C PHE A 192 3.78 4.17 -22.16
N LEU A 193 4.53 4.31 -23.25
CA LEU A 193 4.51 3.45 -24.43
C LEU A 193 5.95 3.04 -24.75
N LEU A 194 6.13 1.91 -25.44
CA LEU A 194 7.43 1.55 -26.00
C LEU A 194 7.85 2.60 -27.05
N CYS A 195 9.14 2.90 -27.11
CA CYS A 195 9.67 3.81 -28.12
C CYS A 195 9.57 3.17 -29.50
N ASN A 196 8.93 3.87 -30.45
CA ASN A 196 8.76 3.40 -31.82
C ASN A 196 10.05 3.48 -32.65
N GLU A 197 11.02 4.32 -32.26
CA GLU A 197 12.29 4.44 -32.99
C GLU A 197 13.25 3.30 -32.66
N CYS A 198 13.38 2.95 -31.38
CA CYS A 198 14.34 1.93 -30.93
C CYS A 198 13.69 0.63 -30.45
N ASN A 199 12.37 0.51 -30.50
CA ASN A 199 11.59 -0.64 -30.00
C ASN A 199 11.93 -1.01 -28.55
N GLY A 200 12.20 0.00 -27.72
CA GLY A 200 12.59 -0.17 -26.32
C GLY A 200 14.05 -0.58 -26.08
N SER A 201 14.82 -0.91 -27.13
CA SER A 201 16.23 -1.34 -26.99
C SER A 201 17.19 -0.22 -26.59
N ARG A 202 16.75 1.04 -26.77
CA ARG A 202 17.57 2.25 -26.65
C ARG A 202 18.75 2.29 -27.63
N LYS A 203 18.79 1.43 -28.64
CA LYS A 203 19.85 1.35 -29.66
C LYS A 203 19.29 1.61 -31.05
N LEU A 204 19.93 2.48 -31.79
CA LEU A 204 19.65 2.80 -33.19
C LEU A 204 20.90 2.51 -34.01
N TYR A 205 20.77 1.80 -35.14
CA TYR A 205 21.90 1.55 -36.03
C TYR A 205 21.87 2.53 -37.21
N THR A 206 23.02 3.11 -37.55
CA THR A 206 23.18 3.92 -38.75
C THR A 206 24.43 3.49 -39.49
N GLN A 207 24.33 3.28 -40.81
CA GLN A 207 25.45 2.81 -41.65
C GLN A 207 26.71 3.70 -41.54
N LYS A 208 26.53 5.02 -41.33
CA LYS A 208 27.64 5.97 -41.23
C LYS A 208 28.32 6.01 -39.86
N SER A 209 27.66 5.59 -38.79
CA SER A 209 28.11 5.84 -37.41
C SER A 209 27.92 4.68 -36.45
N GLY A 210 27.56 3.49 -36.95
CA GLY A 210 27.30 2.31 -36.12
C GLY A 210 26.09 2.49 -35.19
N PHE A 211 26.14 1.83 -34.03
CA PHE A 211 25.09 1.91 -33.01
C PHE A 211 25.17 3.21 -32.21
N LYS A 212 24.04 3.88 -32.08
CA LYS A 212 23.84 5.09 -31.28
C LYS A 212 22.74 4.86 -30.25
N THR A 213 22.80 5.61 -29.16
CA THR A 213 21.76 5.61 -28.13
C THR A 213 20.55 6.40 -28.62
N CYS A 214 19.36 5.83 -28.49
CA CYS A 214 18.11 6.53 -28.79
C CYS A 214 17.91 7.72 -27.84
N THR A 215 17.64 8.89 -28.40
CA THR A 215 17.40 10.14 -27.65
C THR A 215 15.92 10.49 -27.53
N ALA A 216 15.05 9.82 -28.28
CA ALA A 216 13.60 10.05 -28.25
C ALA A 216 12.89 9.42 -27.04
N CYS A 217 13.56 8.53 -26.29
CA CYS A 217 12.97 7.79 -25.17
C CYS A 217 13.79 7.92 -23.88
N ASN A 218 13.19 7.53 -22.76
CA ASN A 218 13.87 7.49 -21.48
C ASN A 218 14.84 6.30 -21.37
N GLU A 219 15.46 6.14 -20.21
CA GLU A 219 16.44 5.09 -19.90
C GLU A 219 15.90 3.66 -20.08
N ASN A 220 14.59 3.48 -20.00
CA ASN A 220 13.90 2.21 -20.14
C ASN A 220 13.38 1.96 -21.57
N GLY A 221 13.70 2.85 -22.52
CA GLY A 221 13.18 2.73 -23.88
C GLY A 221 11.71 3.12 -24.01
N LEU A 222 11.19 3.93 -23.08
CA LEU A 222 9.79 4.32 -23.00
C LEU A 222 9.60 5.80 -23.36
N ILE A 223 8.45 6.10 -23.98
CA ILE A 223 7.96 7.46 -24.24
C ILE A 223 6.69 7.71 -23.43
N ARG A 224 6.41 8.97 -23.08
CA ARG A 224 5.14 9.31 -22.43
C ARG A 224 4.00 9.15 -23.43
N CYS A 225 2.86 8.63 -22.98
CA CYS A 225 1.68 8.51 -23.82
C CYS A 225 1.20 9.92 -24.24
N PRO A 226 1.13 10.22 -25.55
CA PRO A 226 0.69 11.54 -26.03
C PRO A 226 -0.74 11.86 -25.56
N SER A 227 -1.64 10.88 -25.63
CA SER A 227 -3.05 11.02 -25.20
C SER A 227 -3.19 11.34 -23.70
N CYS A 228 -2.31 10.80 -22.85
CA CYS A 228 -2.31 11.12 -21.42
C CYS A 228 -1.64 12.46 -21.09
N SER A 229 -0.84 12.99 -22.01
CA SER A 229 -0.14 14.27 -21.85
C SER A 229 -1.04 15.44 -22.21
N CYS A 230 -1.98 15.22 -23.14
CA CYS A 230 -3.01 16.19 -23.53
C CYS A 230 -4.27 16.18 -22.66
N ALA A 231 -4.52 15.10 -21.89
CA ALA A 231 -5.67 14.97 -20.98
C ALA A 231 -5.55 15.83 -19.69
N GLN A 232 -4.93 16.99 -19.80
CA GLN A 232 -4.80 17.98 -18.75
C GLN A 232 -5.81 19.10 -19.03
N LEU A 233 -7.09 18.74 -19.08
CA LEU A 233 -8.23 19.67 -19.07
C LEU A 233 -9.28 19.15 -18.11
#